data_AF-A0A137S240-F1
#
_entry.id   AF-A0A137S240-F1
#
_cell.length_a   1.000
_cell.length_b   1.000
_cell.length_c   1.000
_cell.angle_alpha   90.00
_cell.angle_beta   90.00
_cell.angle_gamma   90.00
#
_symmetry.space_group_name_H-M   'P 1'
#
loop_
_entity.id
_entity.type
_entity.pdbx_description
1 polymer ?
#
loop_
_entity_poly.entity_id
_entity_poly.type
_entity_poly.pdbx_seq_one_letter_code
_entity_poly.pdbx_strand_id
1 'polypeptide(L)'
;MGRKKVGLINIDNCDEFIDYIKARTKKLTDDRVSQLVEQINIDRKECHHLESEFELEYDVFTHKPETLSPKHIKLIAEINETAFHDSNSFIDSMAGLKIAFKNAQSQARYKKKNKLTDNERFILEFNQDEYLYLKMMKELCKDNDLKLEDELHELYRDITKRCS
;
A
#
# COMPACT_ATOMS: atom_id res chain seq x y z
N MET A 1 22.07 20.09 7.83
CA MET A 1 22.13 18.67 7.44
C MET A 1 21.17 18.46 6.28
N GLY A 2 21.69 18.16 5.07
CA GLY A 2 20.85 17.94 3.90
C GLY A 2 19.98 16.69 4.11
N ARG A 3 18.67 16.79 3.83
CA ARG A 3 17.81 15.60 3.79
C ARG A 3 18.38 14.64 2.76
N LYS A 4 18.77 13.43 3.16
CA LYS A 4 19.13 12.35 2.22
C LYS A 4 18.02 12.22 1.19
N LYS A 5 18.36 12.30 -0.10
CA LYS A 5 17.39 12.10 -1.17
C LYS A 5 16.97 10.63 -1.14
N VAL A 6 15.79 10.36 -0.61
CA VAL A 6 15.22 9.02 -0.66
C VAL A 6 14.94 8.67 -2.13
N GLY A 7 15.48 7.54 -2.59
CA GLY A 7 15.17 6.95 -3.88
C GLY A 7 13.65 6.79 -4.05
N LEU A 8 13.15 7.07 -5.24
CA LEU A 8 11.75 6.83 -5.57
C LEU A 8 11.45 5.33 -5.66
N ILE A 9 12.36 4.57 -6.25
CA ILE A 9 12.21 3.13 -6.44
C ILE A 9 13.21 2.34 -5.59
N ASN A 10 12.80 1.13 -5.20
CA ASN A 10 13.55 0.16 -4.42
C ASN A 10 13.09 -1.27 -4.80
N ILE A 11 13.65 -2.28 -4.14
CA ILE A 11 13.28 -3.68 -4.42
C ILE A 11 11.79 -3.97 -4.23
N ASP A 12 11.16 -3.37 -3.21
CA ASP A 12 9.77 -3.63 -2.83
C ASP A 12 8.75 -3.05 -3.82
N ASN A 13 9.11 -2.00 -4.54
CA ASN A 13 8.17 -1.22 -5.36
C ASN A 13 8.55 -1.10 -6.84
N CYS A 14 9.66 -1.71 -7.27
CA CYS A 14 10.16 -1.61 -8.63
C CYS A 14 9.14 -2.13 -9.67
N ASP A 15 8.44 -3.23 -9.37
CA ASP A 15 7.42 -3.81 -10.26
C ASP A 15 6.20 -2.88 -10.41
N GLU A 16 5.71 -2.29 -9.30
CA GLU A 16 4.62 -1.29 -9.34
C GLU A 16 5.02 -0.08 -10.19
N PHE A 17 6.28 0.34 -10.09
CA PHE A 17 6.79 1.45 -10.88
C PHE A 17 6.88 1.11 -12.38
N ILE A 18 7.36 -0.08 -12.73
CA ILE A 18 7.43 -0.57 -14.11
C ILE A 18 6.01 -0.59 -14.73
N ASP A 19 5.03 -1.14 -14.02
CA ASP A 19 3.65 -1.19 -14.50
C ASP A 19 3.08 0.21 -14.70
N TYR A 20 3.35 1.11 -13.76
CA TYR A 20 2.94 2.51 -13.87
C TYR A 20 3.49 3.21 -15.12
N ILE A 21 4.79 3.07 -15.40
CA ILE A 21 5.41 3.75 -16.55
C ILE A 21 4.96 3.11 -17.88
N LYS A 22 4.81 1.78 -17.93
CA LYS A 22 4.28 1.06 -19.11
C LYS A 22 2.86 1.48 -19.45
N ALA A 23 2.00 1.67 -18.45
CA ALA A 23 0.63 2.17 -18.66
C ALA A 23 0.58 3.63 -19.18
N ARG A 24 1.70 4.36 -19.10
CA ARG A 24 1.82 5.78 -19.44
C ARG A 24 2.61 6.06 -20.73
N THR A 25 2.98 5.02 -21.46
CA THR A 25 3.64 5.03 -22.79
C THR A 25 3.00 5.98 -23.79
N LYS A 26 1.70 6.28 -23.68
CA LYS A 26 1.06 7.31 -24.52
C LYS A 26 1.61 8.74 -24.35
N LYS A 27 2.36 9.05 -23.28
CA LYS A 27 2.89 10.39 -22.97
C LYS A 27 4.42 10.48 -22.87
N LEU A 28 5.10 9.35 -22.79
CA LEU A 28 6.56 9.25 -22.74
C LEU A 28 6.97 8.51 -24.02
N THR A 29 7.91 9.05 -24.80
CA THR A 29 8.38 8.35 -26.00
C THR A 29 8.83 6.93 -25.64
N ASP A 30 8.36 5.94 -26.41
CA ASP A 30 8.49 4.50 -26.08
C ASP A 30 9.95 4.09 -25.79
N ASP A 31 10.92 4.71 -26.46
CA ASP A 31 12.36 4.44 -26.26
C ASP A 31 12.85 4.77 -24.85
N ARG A 32 12.40 5.90 -24.28
CA ARG A 32 12.83 6.31 -22.92
C ARG A 32 12.20 5.46 -21.84
N VAL A 33 10.96 5.01 -22.05
CA VAL A 33 10.30 4.07 -21.13
C VAL A 33 11.00 2.72 -21.18
N SER A 34 11.34 2.25 -22.38
CA SER A 34 12.03 0.97 -22.56
C SER A 34 13.41 0.98 -21.90
N GLN A 35 14.20 2.04 -22.12
CA GLN A 35 15.50 2.23 -21.46
C GLN A 35 15.39 2.25 -19.93
N LEU A 36 14.37 2.94 -19.39
CA LEU A 36 14.18 2.99 -17.95
C LEU A 36 13.78 1.62 -17.37
N VAL A 37 12.90 0.88 -18.06
CA VAL A 37 12.54 -0.48 -17.65
C VAL A 37 13.75 -1.41 -17.69
N GLU A 38 14.58 -1.30 -18.73
CA GLU A 38 15.82 -2.06 -18.84
C GLU A 38 16.78 -1.76 -17.69
N GLN A 39 17.01 -0.49 -17.38
CA GLN A 39 17.85 -0.09 -16.25
C GLN A 39 17.31 -0.62 -14.91
N ILE A 40 16.01 -0.55 -14.67
CA ILE A 40 15.41 -1.09 -13.43
C ILE A 40 15.63 -2.60 -13.31
N ASN A 41 15.57 -3.33 -14.42
CA ASN A 41 15.84 -4.77 -14.41
C ASN A 41 17.32 -5.10 -14.17
N ILE A 42 18.24 -4.25 -14.63
CA ILE A 42 19.67 -4.37 -14.33
C ILE A 42 19.88 -4.14 -12.83
N ASP A 43 19.39 -3.04 -12.29
CA ASP A 43 19.50 -2.67 -10.87
C ASP A 43 18.88 -3.75 -9.96
N ARG A 44 17.76 -4.34 -10.36
CA ARG A 44 17.12 -5.45 -9.62
C ARG A 44 18.02 -6.68 -9.55
N LYS A 45 18.68 -7.05 -10.65
CA LYS A 45 19.61 -8.20 -10.66
C LYS A 45 20.82 -7.92 -9.78
N GLU A 46 21.35 -6.70 -9.83
CA GLU A 46 22.45 -6.28 -8.97
C GLU A 46 22.06 -6.33 -7.50
N CYS A 47 20.86 -5.82 -7.15
CA CYS A 47 20.35 -5.87 -5.78
C CYS A 47 20.28 -7.31 -5.25
N HIS A 48 19.71 -8.24 -6.04
CA HIS A 48 19.63 -9.65 -5.63
C HIS A 48 20.99 -10.32 -5.53
N HIS A 49 21.95 -9.94 -6.39
CA HIS A 49 23.31 -10.44 -6.31
C HIS A 49 23.98 -10.00 -5.01
N LEU A 50 23.93 -8.70 -4.68
CA LEU A 50 24.49 -8.14 -3.46
C LEU A 50 23.80 -8.66 -2.18
N GLU A 51 22.48 -8.86 -2.22
CA GLU A 51 21.73 -9.52 -1.15
C GLU A 51 22.25 -10.95 -0.93
N SER A 52 22.48 -11.71 -2.00
CA SER A 52 23.00 -13.08 -1.90
C SER A 52 24.41 -13.12 -1.31
N GLU A 53 25.29 -12.19 -1.70
CA GLU A 53 26.63 -12.08 -1.12
C GLU A 53 26.57 -11.72 0.37
N PHE A 54 25.67 -10.80 0.74
CA PHE A 54 25.43 -10.42 2.13
C PHE A 54 24.90 -11.59 2.96
N GLU A 55 23.95 -12.37 2.44
CA GLU A 55 23.41 -13.56 3.12
C GLU A 55 24.51 -14.58 3.41
N LEU A 56 25.43 -14.78 2.46
CA LEU A 56 26.58 -15.67 2.62
C LEU A 56 27.63 -15.13 3.61
N GLU A 57 27.93 -13.83 3.57
CA GLU A 57 28.92 -13.21 4.47
C GLU A 57 28.47 -13.23 5.94
N TYR A 58 27.18 -12.97 6.17
CA TYR A 58 26.63 -12.80 7.53
C TYR A 58 25.88 -14.03 8.06
N ASP A 59 25.72 -15.10 7.26
CA ASP A 59 24.96 -16.32 7.59
C ASP A 59 23.53 -15.99 8.06
N VAL A 60 22.83 -15.14 7.29
CA VAL A 60 21.46 -14.70 7.57
C VAL A 60 20.61 -14.77 6.30
N PHE A 61 19.30 -14.65 6.46
CA PHE A 61 18.36 -14.55 5.35
C PHE A 61 17.72 -13.17 5.35
N THR A 62 17.92 -12.39 4.30
CA THR A 62 17.39 -11.02 4.13
C THR A 62 15.87 -10.96 4.18
N HIS A 63 15.20 -12.04 3.77
CA HIS A 63 13.74 -12.18 3.80
C HIS A 63 13.18 -12.65 5.16
N LYS A 64 14.03 -12.94 6.15
CA LYS A 64 13.63 -13.38 7.50
C LYS A 64 13.99 -12.32 8.54
N PRO A 65 13.09 -11.35 8.83
CA PRO A 65 13.39 -10.22 9.69
C PRO A 65 13.82 -10.61 11.11
N GLU A 66 13.37 -11.76 11.62
CA GLU A 66 13.75 -12.31 12.91
C GLU A 66 15.24 -12.69 13.01
N THR A 67 15.91 -12.92 11.88
CA THR A 67 17.35 -13.21 11.82
C THR A 67 18.23 -11.95 11.70
N LEU A 68 17.60 -10.79 11.52
CA LEU A 68 18.30 -9.55 11.20
C LEU A 68 18.56 -8.72 12.46
N SER A 69 19.83 -8.39 12.69
CA SER A 69 20.20 -7.37 13.65
C SER A 69 19.89 -5.97 13.10
N PRO A 70 19.78 -4.93 13.95
CA PRO A 70 19.68 -3.54 13.48
C PRO A 70 20.81 -3.13 12.53
N LYS A 71 22.00 -3.72 12.67
CA LYS A 71 23.13 -3.51 11.75
C LYS A 71 22.84 -4.12 10.38
N HIS A 72 22.29 -5.33 10.32
CA HIS A 72 21.94 -6.00 9.06
C HIS A 72 20.87 -5.21 8.30
N ILE A 73 19.82 -4.77 8.99
CA ILE A 73 18.75 -3.96 8.39
C ILE A 73 19.32 -2.69 7.74
N LYS A 74 20.28 -2.04 8.41
CA LYS A 74 20.94 -0.85 7.87
C LYS A 74 21.76 -1.16 6.61
N LEU A 75 22.53 -2.25 6.62
CA LEU A 75 23.34 -2.66 5.47
C LEU A 75 22.48 -3.08 4.27
N ILE A 76 21.38 -3.81 4.50
CA ILE A 76 20.41 -4.16 3.45
C ILE A 76 19.80 -2.91 2.82
N ALA A 77 19.45 -1.90 3.64
CA ALA A 77 18.96 -0.63 3.12
C ALA A 77 20.02 0.12 2.28
N GLU A 78 21.29 0.05 2.66
CA GLU A 78 22.40 0.62 1.89
C GLU A 78 22.61 -0.12 0.56
N ILE A 79 22.58 -1.46 0.55
CA ILE A 79 22.60 -2.28 -0.67
C ILE A 79 21.49 -1.85 -1.62
N ASN A 80 20.27 -1.67 -1.11
CA ASN A 80 19.13 -1.24 -1.93
C ASN A 80 19.33 0.15 -2.52
N GLU A 81 19.80 1.11 -1.70
CA GLU A 81 20.08 2.48 -2.15
C GLU A 81 21.18 2.51 -3.22
N THR A 82 22.22 1.68 -3.07
CA THR A 82 23.32 1.57 -4.03
C THR A 82 22.88 0.91 -5.33
N ALA A 83 22.20 -0.24 -5.25
CA ALA A 83 21.79 -1.00 -6.43
C ALA A 83 20.83 -0.20 -7.33
N PHE A 84 19.88 0.54 -6.74
CA PHE A 84 18.91 1.35 -7.49
C PHE A 84 19.37 2.79 -7.74
N HIS A 85 20.65 3.12 -7.52
CA HIS A 85 21.16 4.48 -7.68
C HIS A 85 20.95 5.01 -9.10
N ASP A 86 21.24 4.19 -10.11
CA ASP A 86 21.22 4.58 -11.52
C ASP A 86 19.79 4.79 -12.02
N SER A 87 18.87 3.87 -11.74
CA SER A 87 17.45 4.09 -12.07
C SER A 87 16.87 5.32 -11.38
N ASN A 88 17.20 5.55 -10.10
CA ASN A 88 16.72 6.73 -9.39
C ASN A 88 17.29 8.04 -9.96
N SER A 89 18.56 8.04 -10.37
CA SER A 89 19.19 9.16 -11.07
C SER A 89 18.58 9.39 -12.44
N PHE A 90 18.28 8.32 -13.17
CA PHE A 90 17.60 8.40 -14.47
C PHE A 90 16.20 9.00 -14.31
N ILE A 91 15.42 8.55 -13.32
CA ILE A 91 14.11 9.12 -13.00
C ILE A 91 14.20 10.61 -12.65
N ASP A 92 15.20 11.01 -11.87
CA ASP A 92 15.42 12.42 -11.50
C ASP A 92 15.74 13.28 -12.74
N SER A 93 16.40 12.72 -13.76
CA SER A 93 16.64 13.41 -15.05
C SER A 93 15.40 13.50 -15.95
N MET A 94 14.35 12.69 -15.68
CA MET A 94 13.10 12.70 -16.42
C MET A 94 12.11 13.70 -15.80
N ALA A 95 11.98 14.87 -16.45
CA ALA A 95 11.15 15.96 -15.98
C ALA A 95 9.72 15.52 -15.60
N GLY A 96 9.35 15.74 -14.34
CA GLY A 96 7.99 15.49 -13.83
C GLY A 96 7.63 14.03 -13.54
N LEU A 97 8.47 13.05 -13.92
CA LEU A 97 8.16 11.63 -13.73
C LEU A 97 8.01 11.28 -12.24
N LYS A 98 8.99 11.70 -11.42
CA LYS A 98 9.00 11.48 -9.96
C LYS A 98 7.76 12.05 -9.27
N ILE A 99 7.41 13.29 -9.58
CA ILE A 99 6.24 13.97 -9.01
C ILE A 99 4.96 13.24 -9.41
N ALA A 100 4.87 12.88 -10.69
CA ALA A 100 3.66 12.26 -11.20
C ALA A 100 3.43 10.85 -10.64
N PHE A 101 4.49 10.07 -10.41
CA PHE A 101 4.39 8.78 -9.72
C PHE A 101 3.96 8.94 -8.26
N LYS A 102 4.58 9.86 -7.50
CA LYS A 102 4.17 10.16 -6.11
C LYS A 102 2.69 10.55 -6.00
N ASN A 103 2.20 11.35 -6.95
CA ASN A 103 0.79 11.72 -7.00
C ASN A 103 -0.12 10.51 -7.27
N ALA A 104 0.30 9.62 -8.17
CA ALA A 104 -0.44 8.38 -8.46
C ALA A 104 -0.51 7.45 -7.24
N GLN A 105 0.61 7.25 -6.53
CA GLN A 105 0.64 6.46 -5.29
C GLN A 105 -0.26 7.08 -4.21
N SER A 106 -0.24 8.39 -4.05
CA SER A 106 -1.10 9.11 -3.10
C SER A 106 -2.58 8.92 -3.42
N GLN A 107 -2.96 8.99 -4.70
CA GLN A 107 -4.34 8.74 -5.14
C GLN A 107 -4.76 7.28 -4.94
N ALA A 108 -3.88 6.31 -5.22
CA ALA A 108 -4.16 4.89 -5.00
C ALA A 108 -4.41 4.59 -3.51
N ARG A 109 -3.58 5.14 -2.61
CA ARG A 109 -3.75 5.04 -1.16
C ARG A 109 -5.05 5.69 -0.69
N TYR A 110 -5.38 6.88 -1.18
CA TYR A 110 -6.64 7.56 -0.87
C TYR A 110 -7.86 6.73 -1.28
N LYS A 111 -7.87 6.19 -2.52
CA LYS A 111 -8.94 5.29 -2.99
C LYS A 111 -9.06 4.03 -2.15
N LYS A 112 -7.94 3.43 -1.74
CA LYS A 112 -7.93 2.24 -0.87
C LYS A 112 -8.50 2.56 0.52
N LYS A 113 -8.16 3.73 1.09
CA LYS A 113 -8.71 4.19 2.37
C LYS A 113 -10.23 4.37 2.30
N ASN A 114 -10.75 4.97 1.22
CA ASN A 114 -12.18 5.12 1.02
C ASN A 114 -12.91 3.76 0.85
N LYS A 115 -12.30 2.80 0.14
CA LYS A 115 -12.86 1.44 0.04
C LYS A 115 -12.87 0.68 1.38
N LEU A 116 -11.87 0.91 2.24
CA LEU A 116 -11.83 0.29 3.58
C LEU A 116 -12.87 0.92 4.51
N THR A 117 -13.16 2.22 4.39
CA THR A 117 -14.26 2.85 5.13
C THR A 117 -15.67 2.44 4.67
N ASP A 118 -15.80 1.87 3.47
CA ASP A 118 -17.08 1.35 2.96
C ASP A 118 -17.36 -0.09 3.44
N ASN A 119 -16.33 -0.88 3.75
CA ASN A 119 -16.46 -2.30 4.14
C ASN A 119 -16.72 -2.54 5.64
N GLU A 120 -16.69 -1.49 6.48
CA GLU A 120 -17.10 -1.55 7.89
C GLU A 120 -18.55 -1.05 8.10
N ARG A 121 -19.34 -0.93 7.03
CA ARG A 121 -20.78 -0.66 7.13
C ARG A 121 -21.57 -1.96 7.16
N PHE A 122 -22.27 -2.20 8.26
CA PHE A 122 -23.40 -3.13 8.28
C PHE A 122 -24.52 -2.53 7.41
N ILE A 123 -24.80 -3.16 6.27
CA ILE A 123 -25.96 -2.84 5.43
C ILE A 123 -27.10 -3.74 5.89
N LEU A 124 -28.10 -3.15 6.57
CA LEU A 124 -29.38 -3.81 6.82
C LEU A 124 -30.30 -3.47 5.65
N GLU A 125 -30.53 -4.44 4.77
CA GLU A 125 -31.50 -4.32 3.68
C GLU A 125 -32.89 -4.64 4.24
N PHE A 126 -33.77 -3.64 4.21
CA PHE A 126 -35.17 -3.77 4.60
C PHE A 126 -36.05 -3.62 3.36
N ASN A 127 -37.10 -4.42 3.25
CA ASN A 127 -38.15 -4.16 2.29
C ASN A 127 -39.00 -2.94 2.71
N GLN A 128 -39.90 -2.50 1.84
CA GLN A 128 -40.62 -1.23 2.01
C GLN A 128 -41.52 -1.21 3.27
N ASP A 129 -42.06 -2.37 3.65
CA ASP A 129 -42.88 -2.53 4.86
C ASP A 129 -42.00 -2.57 6.13
N GLU A 130 -40.86 -3.26 6.07
CA GLU A 130 -39.86 -3.32 7.15
C GLU A 130 -39.20 -1.97 7.44
N TYR A 131 -39.03 -1.12 6.41
CA TYR A 131 -38.55 0.24 6.59
C TYR A 131 -39.49 1.09 7.45
N LEU A 132 -40.80 0.85 7.34
CA LEU A 132 -41.80 1.55 8.15
C LEU A 132 -41.66 1.16 9.63
N TYR A 133 -41.45 -0.13 9.91
CA TYR A 133 -41.19 -0.64 11.25
C TYR A 133 -39.88 -0.10 11.83
N LEU A 134 -38.81 -0.01 11.02
CA LEU A 134 -37.55 0.60 11.45
C LEU A 134 -37.73 2.07 11.82
N LYS A 135 -38.54 2.80 11.05
CA LYS A 135 -38.85 4.22 11.34
C LYS A 135 -39.64 4.36 12.64
N MET A 136 -40.64 3.51 12.86
CA MET A 136 -41.42 3.48 14.11
C MET A 136 -40.54 3.12 15.32
N MET A 137 -39.65 2.14 15.18
CA MET A 137 -38.69 1.78 16.23
C MET A 137 -37.72 2.92 16.54
N LYS A 138 -37.25 3.67 15.53
CA LYS A 138 -36.40 4.85 15.74
C LYS A 138 -37.12 5.95 16.54
N GLU A 139 -38.39 6.20 16.25
CA GLU A 139 -39.17 7.18 17.01
C GLU A 139 -39.45 6.70 18.44
N LEU A 140 -39.82 5.43 18.62
CA LEU A 140 -40.00 4.83 19.96
C LEU A 140 -38.72 4.86 20.80
N CYS A 141 -37.55 4.54 20.24
CA CYS A 141 -36.28 4.65 20.95
C CYS A 141 -35.97 6.10 21.34
N LYS A 142 -36.22 7.05 20.44
CA LYS A 142 -36.02 8.48 20.70
C LYS A 142 -36.94 8.99 21.82
N ASP A 143 -38.19 8.56 21.85
CA ASP A 143 -39.14 8.95 22.90
C ASP A 143 -38.77 8.39 24.29
N ASN A 144 -37.95 7.34 24.33
CA ASN A 144 -37.44 6.72 25.56
C ASN A 144 -35.98 7.07 25.86
N ASP A 145 -35.39 8.05 25.16
CA ASP A 145 -33.97 8.46 25.25
C ASP A 145 -32.96 7.30 25.04
N LEU A 146 -33.34 6.34 24.20
CA LEU A 146 -32.52 5.21 23.80
C LEU A 146 -31.95 5.41 22.40
N LYS A 147 -30.75 4.88 22.17
CA LYS A 147 -30.14 4.83 20.84
C LYS A 147 -30.38 3.47 20.21
N LEU A 148 -31.21 3.44 19.17
CA LEU A 148 -31.55 2.19 18.46
C LEU A 148 -30.30 1.44 17.97
N GLU A 149 -29.25 2.15 17.60
CA GLU A 149 -27.99 1.54 17.15
C GLU A 149 -27.30 0.73 18.26
N ASP A 150 -27.32 1.21 19.50
CA ASP A 150 -26.72 0.52 20.65
C ASP A 150 -27.51 -0.76 20.98
N GLU A 151 -28.85 -0.69 20.94
CA GLU A 151 -29.76 -1.82 21.16
C GLU A 151 -29.60 -2.92 20.09
N LEU A 152 -29.50 -2.52 18.80
CA LEU A 152 -29.29 -3.47 17.70
C LEU A 152 -27.91 -4.14 17.77
N HIS A 153 -26.88 -3.39 18.18
CA HIS A 153 -25.54 -3.94 18.38
C HIS A 153 -25.48 -4.92 19.55
N GLU A 154 -26.23 -4.68 20.63
CA GLU A 154 -26.30 -5.58 21.77
C GLU A 154 -27.04 -6.89 21.42
N LEU A 155 -28.19 -6.78 20.74
CA LEU A 155 -28.93 -7.94 20.19
C LEU A 155 -28.06 -8.81 19.28
N TYR A 156 -27.29 -8.21 18.38
CA TYR A 156 -26.40 -8.94 17.48
C TYR A 156 -25.28 -9.68 18.23
N ARG A 157 -24.71 -9.07 19.29
CA ARG A 157 -23.72 -9.72 20.17
C ARG A 157 -24.31 -10.90 20.94
N ASP A 158 -25.56 -10.77 21.40
CA ASP A 158 -26.22 -11.84 22.14
C ASP A 158 -26.61 -13.02 21.24
N ILE A 159 -27.03 -12.76 20.00
CA ILE A 159 -27.29 -13.81 18.99
C ILE A 159 -26.01 -14.56 18.66
N THR A 160 -24.89 -13.85 18.44
CA THR A 160 -23.60 -14.48 18.12
C THR A 160 -23.01 -15.28 19.29
N LYS A 161 -23.23 -14.85 20.55
CA LYS A 161 -22.84 -15.61 21.74
C LYS A 161 -23.69 -16.86 22.00
N ARG A 162 -24.97 -16.88 21.59
CA ARG A 162 -25.84 -18.06 21.73
C ARG A 162 -25.63 -19.12 20.64
N CYS A 163 -25.03 -18.73 19.51
CA CYS A 163 -24.69 -19.62 18.40
C CYS A 163 -23.24 -20.13 18.42
N SER A 164 -22.50 -19.89 19.51
CA SER A 164 -21.16 -20.44 19.79
C SER A 164 -21.20 -21.34 21.01
#